data_AF-A0A963LA95-F1
#
_entry.id   AF-A0A963LA95-F1
#
_cell.length_a   1.000
_cell.length_b   1.000
_cell.length_c   1.000
_cell.angle_alpha   90.00
_cell.angle_beta   90.00
_cell.angle_gamma   90.00
#
_symmetry.space_group_name_H-M   'P 1'
#
loop_
_entity.id
_entity.type
_entity.pdbx_description
1 polymer ?
#
loop_
_entity_poly.entity_id
_entity_poly.type
_entity_poly.pdbx_seq_one_letter_code
_entity_poly.pdbx_strand_id
1 'polypeptide(L)' 'GTWLNFKNKADMAVLVEGDKRLFNQYGIMLVNPAKFPQVKAAEGQKFVDWVTGETGQKVIADYKIGGEQLFFPNATK' A
#
# COMPACT_ATOMS: atom_id res chain seq x y z
N GLY A 1 0.71 -2.95 -12.31
CA GLY A 1 0.74 -4.40 -12.00
C GLY A 1 2.06 -4.74 -11.34
N THR A 2 2.11 -5.76 -10.48
CA THR A 2 3.32 -6.16 -9.75
C THR A 2 3.99 -7.39 -10.37
N TRP A 3 5.24 -7.67 -10.01
CA TRP A 3 5.99 -8.84 -10.46
C TRP A 3 5.27 -10.16 -10.15
N LEU A 4 4.83 -10.35 -8.90
CA LEU A 4 4.07 -11.55 -8.49
C LEU A 4 2.77 -11.71 -9.29
N ASN A 5 2.08 -10.60 -9.58
CA ASN A 5 0.88 -10.65 -10.42
C ASN A 5 1.17 -10.92 -11.90
N PHE A 6 2.36 -10.58 -12.39
CA PHE A 6 2.80 -10.87 -13.75
C PHE A 6 3.04 -12.37 -13.98
N LYS A 7 3.27 -13.16 -12.91
CA LYS A 7 3.46 -14.63 -12.95
C LYS A 7 4.60 -15.10 -13.87
N ASN A 8 5.63 -14.26 -14.02
CA ASN A 8 6.85 -14.58 -14.75
C ASN A 8 6.65 -15.35 -16.09
N LYS A 9 5.88 -14.77 -17.03
CA LYS A 9 5.43 -15.44 -18.26
C LYS A 9 6.53 -15.88 -19.24
N ALA A 10 7.79 -15.52 -18.99
CA ALA A 10 8.92 -15.75 -19.89
C ALA A 10 10.17 -16.25 -19.14
N ASP A 11 9.98 -16.92 -17.99
CA ASP A 11 11.06 -17.54 -17.21
C ASP A 11 12.25 -16.59 -16.90
N MET A 12 11.91 -15.36 -16.56
CA MET A 12 12.87 -14.30 -16.21
C MET A 12 13.28 -14.42 -14.74
N ALA A 13 14.54 -14.11 -14.45
CA ALA A 13 15.06 -14.08 -13.08
C ALA A 13 15.13 -12.63 -12.53
N VAL A 14 14.92 -12.48 -11.22
CA VAL A 14 15.21 -11.22 -10.52
C VAL A 14 16.72 -11.11 -10.35
N LEU A 15 17.33 -10.08 -10.94
CA LEU A 15 18.78 -9.85 -10.82
C LEU A 15 19.14 -8.86 -9.71
N VAL A 16 18.19 -7.99 -9.33
CA VAL A 16 18.37 -6.94 -8.31
C VAL A 16 17.06 -6.74 -7.56
N GLU A 17 17.11 -6.75 -6.23
CA GLU A 17 15.97 -6.46 -5.35
C GLU A 17 16.42 -5.84 -4.01
N GLY A 18 15.47 -5.33 -3.23
CA GLY A 18 15.69 -4.92 -1.83
C GLY A 18 16.32 -3.53 -1.61
N ASP A 19 16.86 -2.88 -2.64
CA ASP A 19 17.39 -1.51 -2.51
C ASP A 19 16.27 -0.51 -2.16
N LYS A 20 16.50 0.33 -1.14
CA LYS A 20 15.52 1.34 -0.67
C LYS A 20 15.08 2.30 -1.79
N ARG A 21 15.93 2.55 -2.79
CA ARG A 21 15.60 3.39 -3.95
C ARG A 21 14.55 2.77 -4.87
N LEU A 22 14.39 1.44 -4.80
CA LEU A 22 13.38 0.70 -5.56
C LEU A 22 12.03 0.65 -4.83
N PHE A 23 11.94 1.21 -3.61
CA PHE A 23 10.69 1.20 -2.85
C PHE A 23 9.66 2.10 -3.53
N ASN A 24 8.56 1.49 -3.97
CA ASN A 24 7.41 2.20 -4.48
C ASN A 24 6.51 2.64 -3.32
N GLN A 25 6.74 3.85 -2.81
CA GLN A 25 6.01 4.39 -1.65
C GLN A 25 4.56 4.75 -2.00
N TYR A 26 3.64 4.37 -1.14
CA TYR A 26 2.22 4.72 -1.24
C TYR A 26 1.83 5.65 -0.09
N GLY A 27 1.19 6.77 -0.43
CA GLY A 27 0.60 7.69 0.54
C GLY A 27 -0.92 7.69 0.46
N ILE A 28 -1.56 7.99 1.59
CA ILE A 28 -3.00 8.26 1.67
C ILE A 28 -3.20 9.69 2.14
N MET A 29 -4.15 10.40 1.53
CA MET A 29 -4.39 11.82 1.82
C MET A 29 -5.90 12.09 1.86
N LEU A 30 -6.34 12.79 2.91
CA LEU A 30 -7.71 13.28 2.99
C LEU A 30 -7.85 14.54 2.13
N VAL A 31 -8.86 14.55 1.27
CA VAL A 31 -9.19 15.73 0.46
C VAL A 31 -9.69 16.86 1.36
N ASN A 32 -9.17 18.07 1.16
CA ASN A 32 -9.46 19.22 2.01
C ASN A 32 -10.96 19.62 1.97
N PRO A 33 -11.71 19.49 3.08
CA PRO A 33 -13.14 19.83 3.12
C PRO A 33 -13.43 21.33 3.05
N ALA A 34 -12.48 22.19 3.44
CA ALA A 34 -12.65 23.64 3.29
C ALA A 34 -12.69 24.06 1.82
N LYS A 35 -12.00 23.30 0.94
CA LYS A 35 -12.03 23.52 -0.51
C LYS A 35 -13.14 22.72 -1.20
N PHE A 36 -13.49 21.55 -0.66
CA PHE A 36 -14.50 20.65 -1.23
C PHE A 36 -15.54 20.26 -0.16
N PRO A 37 -16.54 21.12 0.12
CA PRO A 37 -17.48 20.91 1.24
C PRO A 37 -18.32 19.63 1.15
N GLN A 38 -18.50 19.10 -0.06
CA GLN A 38 -19.23 17.86 -0.31
C GLN A 38 -18.43 16.58 -0.01
N VAL A 39 -17.14 16.70 0.31
CA VAL A 39 -16.33 15.53 0.63
C VAL A 39 -16.83 14.90 1.93
N LYS A 40 -16.88 13.56 1.94
CA LYS A 40 -17.17 12.75 3.13
C LYS A 40 -15.96 12.72 4.06
N ALA A 41 -15.65 13.86 4.69
CA ALA A 41 -14.41 14.06 5.43
C ALA A 41 -14.29 13.11 6.63
N ALA A 42 -15.38 12.89 7.36
CA ALA A 42 -15.40 12.02 8.52
C ALA A 42 -15.12 10.55 8.14
N GLU A 43 -15.73 10.06 7.08
CA GLU A 43 -15.52 8.72 6.54
C GLU A 43 -14.12 8.56 5.94
N GLY A 44 -13.65 9.58 5.23
CA GLY A 44 -12.29 9.64 4.70
C GLY A 44 -11.25 9.55 5.82
N GLN A 45 -11.43 10.31 6.91
CA GLN A 45 -10.52 10.25 8.06
C GLN A 45 -10.56 8.88 8.73
N LYS A 46 -11.75 8.28 8.92
CA LYS A 46 -11.86 6.90 9.44
C LYS A 46 -11.06 5.91 8.60
N PHE A 47 -11.06 6.06 7.28
CA PHE A 47 -10.26 5.22 6.39
C PHE A 47 -8.76 5.48 6.53
N VAL A 48 -8.33 6.75 6.58
CA VAL A 48 -6.93 7.12 6.86
C VAL A 48 -6.46 6.50 8.18
N ASP A 49 -7.26 6.64 9.23
CA ASP A 49 -6.93 6.14 10.57
C ASP A 49 -6.82 4.62 10.58
N TRP A 50 -7.73 3.92 9.89
CA TRP A 50 -7.69 2.47 9.75
C TRP A 50 -6.47 2.01 8.95
N VAL A 51 -6.22 2.59 7.77
CA VAL A 51 -5.10 2.22 6.89
C VAL A 51 -3.76 2.40 7.61
N THR A 52 -3.60 3.49 8.35
CA THR A 52 -2.37 3.81 9.09
C THR A 52 -2.30 3.16 10.47
N GLY A 53 -3.40 2.59 10.98
CA GLY A 53 -3.45 1.90 12.27
C GLY A 53 -2.95 0.46 12.20
N GLU A 54 -2.78 -0.15 13.38
CA GLU A 54 -2.24 -1.51 13.52
C GLU A 54 -2.98 -2.54 12.67
N THR A 55 -4.33 -2.52 12.69
CA THR A 55 -5.14 -3.45 11.89
C THR A 55 -4.91 -3.29 10.39
N GLY A 56 -4.93 -2.05 9.87
CA GLY A 56 -4.71 -1.80 8.44
C GLY A 56 -3.31 -2.19 8.01
N GLN A 57 -2.29 -1.80 8.79
CA GLN A 57 -0.90 -2.19 8.51
C GLN A 57 -0.74 -3.72 8.55
N LYS A 58 -1.38 -4.42 9.48
CA LYS A 58 -1.38 -5.89 9.51
C LYS A 58 -2.02 -6.50 8.27
N VAL A 59 -3.19 -6.02 7.85
CA VAL A 59 -3.86 -6.52 6.62
C VAL A 59 -2.98 -6.31 5.39
N ILE A 60 -2.29 -5.17 5.30
CA ILE A 60 -1.37 -4.87 4.19
C ILE A 60 -0.17 -5.83 4.21
N ALA A 61 0.43 -6.09 5.38
CA ALA A 61 1.55 -7.01 5.54
C ALA A 61 1.17 -8.47 5.23
N ASP A 62 -0.05 -8.87 5.58
CA ASP A 62 -0.56 -10.23 5.41
C ASP A 62 -1.00 -10.51 3.96
N TYR A 63 -1.09 -9.49 3.09
CA TYR A 63 -1.48 -9.67 1.70
C TYR A 63 -0.40 -10.40 0.89
N LYS A 64 -0.78 -11.54 0.31
CA LYS A 64 0.13 -12.44 -0.40
C LYS A 64 -0.40 -12.86 -1.75
N ILE A 65 0.52 -13.09 -2.70
CA ILE A 65 0.25 -13.76 -3.98
C ILE A 65 1.19 -14.96 -4.06
N GLY A 66 0.63 -16.17 -4.25
CA GLY A 66 1.45 -17.39 -4.31
C GLY A 66 2.20 -17.70 -3.01
N GLY A 67 1.78 -17.16 -1.86
CA GLY A 67 2.46 -17.31 -0.57
C GLY A 67 3.50 -16.24 -0.27
N GLU A 68 3.86 -15.42 -1.26
CA GLU A 68 4.84 -14.33 -1.12
C GLU A 68 4.15 -13.01 -0.75
N GLN A 69 4.74 -12.29 0.22
CA GLN A 69 4.27 -10.97 0.65
C GLN A 69 4.53 -9.94 -0.43
N LEU A 70 3.50 -9.16 -0.78
CA LEU A 70 3.63 -8.17 -1.86
C LEU A 70 3.87 -6.74 -1.36
N PHE A 71 3.30 -6.37 -0.22
CA PHE A 71 3.36 -5.00 0.30
C PHE A 71 4.03 -4.96 1.67
N PHE A 72 4.80 -3.90 1.90
CA PHE A 72 5.58 -3.68 3.11
C PHE A 72 5.11 -2.38 3.79
N PRO A 73 4.19 -2.47 4.76
CA PRO A 73 3.62 -1.31 5.43
C PRO A 73 4.68 -0.59 6.28
N ASN A 74 4.65 0.75 6.27
CA ASN A 74 5.63 1.60 6.96
C ASN A 74 5.02 2.88 7.56
N ALA A 75 3.73 2.87 7.89
CA ALA A 75 3.11 4.01 8.56
C ALA A 75 3.79 4.28 9.92
N THR A 76 4.10 5.54 10.18
CA THR A 76 4.64 6.02 11.46
C THR A 76 3.49 6.67 12.21
N LYS A 77 2.83 5.92 13.09
CA LYS A 77 1.84 6.46 14.03
C LYS A 77 2.48 6.65 15.39
#